data_AF-X0PYD4-F1
#
_entry.id   AF-X0PYD4-F1
#
_cell.length_a   1.000
_cell.length_b   1.000
_cell.length_c   1.000
_cell.angle_alpha   90.00
_cell.angle_beta   90.00
_cell.angle_gamma   90.00
#
_symmetry.space_group_name_H-M   'P 1'
#
loop_
_entity.id
_entity.type
_entity.pdbx_description
1 polymer ?
#
loop_
_entity_poly.entity_id
_entity_poly.type
_entity_poly.pdbx_seq_one_letter_code
_entity_poly.pdbx_strand_id
1 'polypeptide(L)'
;MATELTTPSRTGVHPLDDAIRESLRGAHAHFARWSGRVARYHPDVAPHVGHPATLGDEDWADLATLLGPSATAALRGFGHTPPQGWEVVDSFGLVQMDGTALDVAPDPDAEVLGPSDVPEILDLIGRTRPGPYLPRTIEMGTYLGFRVDGELEAAPPPVSG
;
A
#
# COMPACT_ATOMS: atom_id res chain seq x y z
N MET A 1 41.81 -17.58 17.20
CA MET A 1 40.74 -17.39 16.19
C MET A 1 39.42 -17.45 16.91
N ALA A 2 38.98 -16.34 17.52
CA ALA A 2 37.74 -16.27 18.27
C ALA A 2 36.63 -15.81 17.32
N THR A 3 35.58 -16.61 17.21
CA THR A 3 34.37 -16.31 16.45
C THR A 3 33.52 -15.36 17.30
N GLU A 4 33.48 -14.07 16.94
CA GLU A 4 32.50 -13.15 17.50
C GLU A 4 31.12 -13.45 16.89
N LEU A 5 30.25 -14.02 17.71
CA LEU A 5 28.82 -14.08 17.45
C LEU A 5 28.28 -12.66 17.63
N THR A 6 28.06 -11.95 16.53
CA THR A 6 27.31 -10.70 16.53
C THR A 6 25.88 -10.98 16.97
N THR A 7 25.56 -10.63 18.21
CA THR A 7 24.18 -10.59 18.71
C THR A 7 23.41 -9.55 17.89
N PRO A 8 22.26 -9.89 17.27
CA PRO A 8 21.45 -8.88 16.61
C PRO A 8 21.01 -7.85 17.64
N SER A 9 21.41 -6.60 17.43
CA SER A 9 20.89 -5.45 18.15
C SER A 9 19.39 -5.41 17.97
N ARG A 10 18.65 -5.28 19.08
CA ARG A 10 17.21 -5.02 19.09
C ARG A 10 16.97 -3.65 18.45
N THR A 11 16.78 -3.63 17.14
CA THR A 11 16.41 -2.47 16.35
C THR A 11 15.05 -1.95 16.80
N GLY A 12 14.89 -0.62 16.88
CA GLY A 12 13.58 0.00 17.07
C GLY A 12 12.61 -0.41 15.95
N VAL A 13 11.31 -0.21 16.19
CA VAL A 13 10.25 -0.51 15.20
C VAL A 13 10.60 0.18 13.87
N HIS A 14 10.77 -0.61 12.82
CA HIS A 14 11.13 -0.09 11.50
C HIS A 14 9.87 0.49 10.83
N PRO A 15 9.92 1.61 10.10
CA PRO A 15 8.71 2.19 9.48
C PRO A 15 7.96 1.21 8.57
N LEU A 16 8.69 0.32 7.90
CA LEU A 16 8.10 -0.72 7.05
C LEU A 16 7.34 -1.81 7.81
N ASP A 17 7.55 -1.94 9.13
CA ASP A 17 6.77 -2.84 9.98
C ASP A 17 5.31 -2.38 10.05
N ASP A 18 5.01 -1.10 9.83
CA ASP A 18 3.66 -0.53 9.79
C ASP A 18 3.51 0.50 8.65
N ALA A 19 3.96 0.10 7.46
CA ALA A 19 4.12 0.98 6.31
C ALA A 19 2.89 1.83 6.02
N ILE A 20 1.68 1.26 6.08
CA ILE A 20 0.44 1.99 5.80
C ILE A 20 0.22 3.13 6.80
N ARG A 21 0.34 2.87 8.11
CA ARG A 21 0.12 3.93 9.11
C ARG A 21 1.22 4.96 9.08
N GLU A 22 2.47 4.56 8.86
CA GLU A 22 3.60 5.50 8.77
C GLU A 22 3.46 6.40 7.53
N SER A 23 3.07 5.86 6.37
CA SER A 23 2.74 6.68 5.20
C SER A 23 1.61 7.68 5.48
N LEU A 24 0.52 7.22 6.10
CA LEU A 24 -0.66 8.06 6.41
C LEU A 24 -0.42 9.10 7.53
N ARG A 25 0.68 8.98 8.28
CA ARG A 25 1.16 10.03 9.20
C ARG A 25 2.13 11.00 8.53
N GLY A 26 2.88 10.51 7.54
CA GLY A 26 3.89 11.25 6.82
C GLY A 26 3.40 11.74 5.45
N ALA A 27 4.09 11.32 4.39
CA ALA A 27 3.91 11.81 3.03
C ALA A 27 2.46 11.74 2.52
N HIS A 28 1.67 10.76 2.98
CA HIS A 28 0.30 10.53 2.55
C HIS A 28 -0.75 11.06 3.55
N ALA A 29 -0.36 11.91 4.50
CA ALA A 29 -1.29 12.44 5.52
C ALA A 29 -2.53 13.13 4.94
N HIS A 30 -2.39 13.77 3.78
CA HIS A 30 -3.49 14.44 3.08
C HIS A 30 -4.52 13.49 2.46
N PHE A 31 -4.23 12.19 2.35
CA PHE A 31 -5.18 11.15 1.96
C PHE A 31 -5.86 10.46 3.13
N ALA A 32 -5.40 10.71 4.36
CA ALA A 32 -5.76 9.91 5.52
C ALA A 32 -7.14 10.29 6.08
N ARG A 33 -7.92 9.26 6.41
CA ARG A 33 -9.09 9.38 7.29
C ARG A 33 -8.84 8.51 8.52
N TRP A 34 -8.83 9.10 9.70
CA TRP A 34 -8.52 8.43 10.97
C TRP A 34 -9.76 8.26 11.84
N SER A 35 -9.83 7.15 12.57
CA SER A 35 -10.73 6.94 13.71
C SER A 35 -9.93 6.19 14.78
N GLY A 36 -9.78 6.78 15.96
CA GLY A 36 -8.91 6.23 17.01
C GLY A 36 -7.49 5.90 16.51
N ARG A 37 -7.12 4.62 16.57
CA ARG A 37 -5.79 4.12 16.14
C ARG A 37 -5.76 3.56 14.72
N VAL A 38 -6.90 3.49 14.05
CA VAL A 38 -7.01 2.98 12.68
C VAL A 38 -7.16 4.11 11.68
N ALA A 39 -6.74 3.85 10.45
CA ALA A 39 -6.87 4.77 9.34
C ALA A 39 -7.26 4.05 8.07
N ARG A 40 -7.83 4.80 7.13
CA ARG A 40 -7.96 4.37 5.73
C ARG A 40 -7.48 5.49 4.82
N TYR A 41 -7.00 5.10 3.64
CA TYR A 41 -6.84 6.05 2.54
C TYR A 41 -8.22 6.55 2.06
N HIS A 42 -8.20 7.69 1.35
CA HIS A 42 -9.33 8.14 0.56
C HIS A 42 -9.75 7.02 -0.41
N PRO A 43 -11.06 6.70 -0.55
CA PRO A 43 -11.51 5.57 -1.36
C PRO A 43 -11.07 5.63 -2.82
N ASP A 44 -10.93 6.82 -3.40
CA ASP A 44 -10.49 6.96 -4.79
C ASP A 44 -8.96 6.88 -4.97
N VAL A 45 -8.20 6.86 -3.87
CA VAL A 45 -6.72 6.88 -3.89
C VAL A 45 -6.16 5.48 -3.69
N ALA A 46 -6.57 4.79 -2.62
CA ALA A 46 -6.15 3.41 -2.35
C ALA A 46 -7.13 2.70 -1.40
N PRO A 47 -7.27 1.35 -1.49
CA PRO A 47 -8.16 0.59 -0.61
C PRO A 47 -7.52 0.20 0.73
N HIS A 48 -6.29 0.66 1.01
CA HIS A 48 -5.50 0.22 2.16
C HIS A 48 -6.00 0.80 3.48
N VAL A 49 -5.91 -0.01 4.53
CA VAL A 49 -6.21 0.39 5.92
C VAL A 49 -4.97 0.22 6.81
N GLY A 50 -4.75 1.18 7.69
CA GLY A 50 -3.70 1.15 8.70
C GLY A 50 -4.27 0.79 10.06
N HIS A 51 -3.62 -0.13 10.78
CA HIS A 51 -4.08 -0.57 12.09
C HIS A 51 -2.92 -1.01 13.00
N PRO A 52 -3.12 -1.02 14.34
CA PRO A 52 -2.17 -1.65 15.27
C PRO A 52 -1.95 -3.13 14.98
N ALA A 53 -0.78 -3.68 15.33
CA ALA A 53 -0.46 -5.09 15.10
C ALA A 53 -1.48 -6.06 15.72
N THR A 54 -2.07 -5.69 16.86
CA THR A 54 -3.18 -6.40 17.50
C THR A 54 -4.39 -5.47 17.58
N LEU A 55 -5.50 -5.90 16.99
CA LEU A 55 -6.79 -5.19 17.02
C LEU A 55 -7.58 -5.59 18.27
N GLY A 56 -8.05 -4.59 19.01
CA GLY A 56 -9.07 -4.74 20.06
C GLY A 56 -10.46 -4.32 19.57
N ASP A 57 -11.47 -4.50 20.43
CA ASP A 57 -12.88 -4.24 20.09
C ASP A 57 -13.13 -2.81 19.59
N GLU A 58 -12.49 -1.81 20.21
CA GLU A 58 -12.58 -0.41 19.79
C GLU A 58 -11.98 -0.19 18.39
N ASP A 59 -10.86 -0.83 18.07
CA ASP A 59 -10.25 -0.69 16.74
C ASP A 59 -11.13 -1.31 15.65
N TRP A 60 -11.83 -2.40 15.95
CA TRP A 60 -12.81 -3.01 15.05
C TRP A 60 -14.03 -2.10 14.83
N ALA A 61 -14.51 -1.44 15.89
CA ALA A 61 -15.60 -0.48 15.80
C ALA A 61 -15.22 0.78 15.00
N ASP A 62 -13.99 1.28 15.21
CA ASP A 62 -13.42 2.36 14.44
C ASP A 62 -13.25 1.97 12.96
N LEU A 63 -12.79 0.76 12.68
CA LEU A 63 -12.65 0.23 11.33
C LEU A 63 -14.01 0.14 10.63
N ALA A 64 -15.05 -0.35 11.32
CA ALA A 64 -16.42 -0.37 10.80
C ALA A 64 -16.93 1.04 10.46
N THR A 65 -16.65 2.01 11.34
CA THR A 65 -17.02 3.42 11.14
C THR A 65 -16.35 4.01 9.90
N LEU A 66 -15.06 3.73 9.72
CA LEU A 66 -14.29 4.22 8.57
C LEU A 66 -14.74 3.59 7.26
N LEU A 67 -15.03 2.29 7.23
CA LEU A 67 -15.32 1.54 6.01
C LEU A 67 -16.79 1.66 5.57
N GLY A 68 -17.71 1.75 6.52
CA GLY A 68 -19.14 1.64 6.27
C GLY A 68 -19.59 0.18 6.08
N PRO A 69 -20.91 -0.04 5.97
CA PRO A 69 -21.46 -1.39 5.85
C PRO A 69 -21.08 -2.07 4.54
N SER A 70 -20.91 -3.40 4.57
CA SER A 70 -20.60 -4.25 3.41
C SER A 70 -19.27 -3.98 2.71
N ALA A 71 -18.39 -3.19 3.31
CA ALA A 71 -17.05 -2.95 2.80
C ALA A 71 -16.10 -4.10 3.17
N THR A 72 -15.11 -4.34 2.31
CA THR A 72 -14.01 -5.28 2.56
C THR A 72 -12.73 -4.49 2.85
N ALA A 73 -11.89 -4.99 3.76
CA ALA A 73 -10.57 -4.45 4.01
C ALA A 73 -9.54 -5.57 4.13
N ALA A 74 -8.35 -5.33 3.58
CA ALA A 74 -7.20 -6.19 3.77
C ALA A 74 -6.43 -5.76 5.01
N LEU A 75 -6.21 -6.68 5.94
CA LEU A 75 -5.45 -6.46 7.17
C LEU A 75 -4.08 -7.12 7.06
N ARG A 76 -3.05 -6.45 7.59
CA ARG A 76 -1.69 -6.99 7.61
C ARG A 76 -1.52 -7.94 8.81
N GLY A 77 -0.71 -8.98 8.63
CA GLY A 77 -0.44 -9.98 9.65
C GLY A 77 -1.52 -11.06 9.75
N PHE A 78 -1.20 -12.13 10.47
CA PHE A 78 -2.07 -13.29 10.70
C PHE A 78 -2.59 -13.33 12.14
N GLY A 79 -3.66 -14.09 12.37
CA GLY A 79 -4.18 -14.36 13.71
C GLY A 79 -5.16 -13.31 14.26
N HIS A 80 -5.64 -12.39 13.42
CA HIS A 80 -6.77 -11.53 13.78
C HIS A 80 -8.01 -12.37 14.09
N THR A 81 -8.75 -11.99 15.13
CA THR A 81 -10.03 -12.60 15.49
C THR A 81 -11.14 -11.57 15.29
N PRO A 82 -11.81 -11.55 14.13
CA PRO A 82 -12.86 -10.56 13.86
C PRO A 82 -14.07 -10.77 14.78
N PRO A 83 -14.71 -9.69 15.26
CA PRO A 83 -15.92 -9.81 16.06
C PRO A 83 -17.13 -10.21 15.21
N GLN A 84 -18.26 -10.47 15.86
CA GLN A 84 -19.51 -10.77 15.17
C GLN A 84 -19.87 -9.68 14.15
N GLY A 85 -20.31 -10.10 12.96
CA GLY A 85 -20.65 -9.20 11.85
C GLY A 85 -19.50 -8.99 10.85
N TRP A 86 -18.31 -9.52 11.14
CA TRP A 86 -17.20 -9.62 10.19
C TRP A 86 -17.02 -11.06 9.71
N GLU A 87 -16.51 -11.19 8.50
CA GLU A 87 -16.16 -12.46 7.87
C GLU A 87 -14.75 -12.35 7.29
N VAL A 88 -13.95 -13.39 7.47
CA VAL A 88 -12.65 -13.52 6.78
C VAL A 88 -12.93 -14.11 5.41
N VAL A 89 -12.84 -13.29 4.37
CA VAL A 89 -13.12 -13.68 2.99
C VAL A 89 -11.95 -14.42 2.32
N ASP A 90 -10.71 -14.07 2.69
CA ASP A 90 -9.49 -14.65 2.13
C ASP A 90 -8.29 -14.45 3.07
N SER A 91 -7.24 -15.25 2.91
CA SER A 91 -5.96 -15.11 3.60
C SER A 91 -4.81 -15.70 2.78
N PHE A 92 -3.76 -14.92 2.59
CA PHE A 92 -2.58 -15.33 1.81
C PHE A 92 -1.29 -14.75 2.38
N GLY A 93 -0.16 -15.40 2.09
CA GLY A 93 1.17 -14.95 2.48
C GLY A 93 1.69 -13.85 1.56
N LEU A 94 2.38 -12.87 2.16
CA LEU A 94 3.10 -11.82 1.44
C LEU A 94 4.56 -11.77 1.91
N VAL A 95 5.46 -11.51 0.98
CA VAL A 95 6.87 -11.23 1.26
C VAL A 95 7.12 -9.75 1.04
N GLN A 96 7.75 -9.09 2.01
CA GLN A 96 8.15 -7.69 1.91
C GLN A 96 9.63 -7.61 1.50
N MET A 97 9.92 -6.76 0.52
CA MET A 97 11.27 -6.46 0.04
C MET A 97 11.50 -4.94 0.19
N ASP A 98 12.69 -4.50 0.61
CA ASP A 98 12.99 -3.08 0.88
C ASP A 98 13.76 -2.36 -0.24
N GLY A 99 14.30 -3.10 -1.21
CA GLY A 99 15.03 -2.54 -2.36
C GLY A 99 16.33 -1.82 -2.04
N THR A 100 16.80 -1.80 -0.78
CA THR A 100 17.95 -0.98 -0.34
C THR A 100 19.30 -1.42 -0.91
N ALA A 101 19.38 -2.66 -1.41
CA ALA A 101 20.58 -3.23 -2.00
C ALA A 101 20.56 -3.27 -3.54
N LEU A 102 19.56 -2.64 -4.18
CA LEU A 102 19.46 -2.61 -5.65
C LEU A 102 20.45 -1.61 -6.25
N ASP A 103 21.05 -1.98 -7.38
CA ASP A 103 21.74 -1.06 -8.27
C ASP A 103 20.70 -0.45 -9.22
N VAL A 104 20.54 0.87 -9.20
CA VAL A 104 19.47 1.58 -9.90
C VAL A 104 20.03 2.64 -10.84
N ALA A 105 19.43 2.75 -12.02
CA ALA A 105 19.77 3.76 -13.02
C ALA A 105 18.50 4.30 -13.70
N PRO A 106 18.49 5.56 -14.16
CA PRO A 106 17.40 6.08 -14.98
C PRO A 106 17.29 5.32 -16.30
N ASP A 107 16.05 5.10 -16.75
CA ASP A 107 15.76 4.60 -18.10
C ASP A 107 15.31 5.77 -18.98
N PRO A 108 16.03 6.11 -20.06
CA PRO A 108 15.66 7.23 -20.94
C PRO A 108 14.35 7.02 -21.69
N ASP A 109 13.87 5.78 -21.83
CA ASP A 109 12.62 5.45 -22.52
C ASP A 109 11.41 5.49 -21.57
N ALA A 110 11.64 5.69 -20.26
CA ALA A 110 10.57 5.81 -19.27
C ALA A 110 10.00 7.23 -19.23
N GLU A 111 8.68 7.35 -19.45
CA GLU A 111 7.94 8.61 -19.35
C GLU A 111 7.34 8.79 -17.96
N VAL A 112 7.36 10.01 -17.42
CA VAL A 112 6.62 10.33 -16.19
C VAL A 112 5.14 10.52 -16.53
N LEU A 113 4.30 9.66 -15.98
CA LEU A 113 2.85 9.71 -16.17
C LEU A 113 2.20 10.69 -15.19
N GLY A 114 1.16 11.37 -15.65
CA GLY A 114 0.41 12.36 -14.88
C GLY A 114 -1.11 12.15 -14.93
N PRO A 115 -1.89 13.11 -14.40
CA PRO A 115 -3.35 13.01 -14.36
C PRO A 115 -4.01 12.84 -15.74
N SER A 116 -3.38 13.34 -16.81
CA SER A 116 -3.86 13.18 -18.19
C SER A 116 -3.82 11.72 -18.67
N ASP A 117 -2.94 10.90 -18.10
CA ASP A 117 -2.70 9.51 -18.51
C ASP A 117 -3.62 8.53 -17.78
N VAL A 118 -4.38 8.98 -16.77
CA VAL A 118 -5.27 8.13 -15.95
C VAL A 118 -6.24 7.28 -16.79
N PRO A 119 -6.90 7.79 -17.85
CA PRO A 119 -7.77 6.97 -18.68
C PRO A 119 -7.04 5.77 -19.31
N GLU A 120 -5.81 5.99 -19.78
CA GLU A 120 -5.00 4.98 -20.44
C GLU A 120 -4.42 3.97 -19.44
N ILE A 121 -3.99 4.45 -18.27
CA ILE A 121 -3.56 3.59 -17.16
C ILE A 121 -4.71 2.67 -16.71
N LEU A 122 -5.93 3.21 -16.56
CA LEU A 122 -7.10 2.42 -16.18
C LEU A 122 -7.49 1.38 -17.24
N ASP A 123 -7.34 1.71 -18.53
CA ASP A 123 -7.52 0.73 -19.62
C ASP A 123 -6.50 -0.42 -19.51
N LEU A 124 -5.21 -0.09 -19.36
CA LEU A 124 -4.14 -1.08 -19.20
C LEU A 124 -4.38 -2.00 -17.98
N ILE A 125 -4.77 -1.43 -16.83
CA ILE A 125 -5.12 -2.19 -15.63
C ILE A 125 -6.35 -3.06 -15.84
N GLY A 126 -7.36 -2.58 -16.60
CA GLY A 126 -8.52 -3.37 -16.97
C GLY A 126 -8.16 -4.64 -17.75
N ARG A 127 -7.14 -4.54 -18.61
CA ARG A 127 -6.63 -5.66 -19.43
C ARG A 127 -5.75 -6.63 -18.62
N THR A 128 -4.97 -6.14 -17.67
CA THR A 128 -3.91 -6.93 -16.98
C THR A 128 -4.26 -7.35 -15.55
N ARG A 129 -5.21 -6.68 -14.90
CA ARG A 129 -5.69 -6.92 -13.52
C ARG A 129 -4.58 -7.14 -12.47
N PRO A 130 -3.55 -6.26 -12.38
CA PRO A 130 -2.38 -6.47 -11.53
C PRO A 130 -2.65 -6.22 -10.04
N GLY A 131 -3.82 -5.66 -9.70
CA GLY A 131 -4.15 -5.18 -8.37
C GLY A 131 -4.90 -3.85 -8.45
N PRO A 132 -5.26 -3.26 -7.30
CA PRO A 132 -6.09 -2.06 -7.27
C PRO A 132 -5.30 -0.85 -7.78
N TYR A 133 -5.81 -0.23 -8.84
CA TYR A 133 -5.49 1.14 -9.24
C TYR A 133 -6.80 1.89 -9.40
N LEU A 134 -6.87 3.06 -8.78
CA LEU A 134 -8.10 3.85 -8.62
C LEU A 134 -7.89 5.24 -9.25
N PRO A 135 -8.97 6.01 -9.47
CA PRO A 135 -8.89 7.26 -10.24
C PRO A 135 -7.87 8.29 -9.73
N ARG A 136 -7.56 8.27 -8.43
CA ARG A 136 -6.63 9.20 -7.78
C ARG A 136 -5.35 8.52 -7.29
N THR A 137 -5.11 7.26 -7.65
CA THR A 137 -3.89 6.52 -7.29
C THR A 137 -2.63 7.19 -7.85
N ILE A 138 -2.75 7.88 -9.00
CA ILE A 138 -1.68 8.69 -9.60
C ILE A 138 -1.12 9.76 -8.65
N GLU A 139 -1.92 10.22 -7.67
CA GLU A 139 -1.52 11.27 -6.73
C GLU A 139 -0.58 10.77 -5.62
N MET A 140 -0.36 9.46 -5.51
CA MET A 140 0.47 8.85 -4.45
C MET A 140 1.98 9.00 -4.66
N GLY A 141 2.43 9.44 -5.84
CA GLY A 141 3.85 9.58 -6.15
C GLY A 141 4.12 9.58 -7.64
N THR A 142 5.36 9.29 -8.00
CA THR A 142 5.76 9.24 -9.41
C THR A 142 5.37 7.89 -10.01
N TYR A 143 4.70 7.94 -11.15
CA TYR A 143 4.43 6.77 -11.99
C TYR A 143 5.21 6.90 -13.28
N LEU A 144 5.86 5.81 -13.68
CA LEU A 144 6.56 5.73 -14.94
C LEU A 144 5.73 4.93 -15.94
N GLY A 145 5.97 5.11 -17.23
CA GLY A 145 5.28 4.37 -18.27
C GLY A 145 6.18 4.15 -19.48
N PHE A 146 5.87 3.12 -20.24
CA PHE A 146 6.51 2.83 -21.52
C PHE A 146 5.46 2.76 -22.62
N ARG A 147 5.71 3.50 -23.71
CA ARG A 147 4.85 3.52 -24.89
C ARG A 147 5.46 2.71 -26.02
N VAL A 148 4.64 1.91 -26.69
CA VAL A 148 5.00 1.21 -27.94
C VAL A 148 3.98 1.63 -29.00
N ASP A 149 4.45 2.12 -30.14
CA ASP A 149 3.59 2.66 -31.22
C ASP A 149 2.59 3.74 -30.77
N GLY A 150 2.92 4.46 -29.68
CA GLY A 150 2.11 5.53 -29.10
C GLY A 150 1.13 5.08 -28.01
N GLU A 151 0.96 3.78 -27.79
CA GLU A 151 0.08 3.20 -26.77
C GLU A 151 0.87 2.82 -25.51
N LEU A 152 0.30 3.07 -24.33
CA LEU A 152 0.87 2.66 -23.04
C LEU A 152 0.72 1.15 -22.86
N GLU A 153 1.86 0.45 -22.88
CA GLU A 153 1.92 -1.01 -22.77
C GLU A 153 2.37 -1.47 -21.37
N ALA A 154 3.05 -0.59 -20.62
CA ALA A 154 3.48 -0.89 -19.26
C ALA A 154 3.47 0.37 -18.38
N ALA A 155 2.99 0.22 -17.15
CA ALA A 155 3.15 1.19 -16.07
C ALA A 155 3.63 0.42 -14.82
N PRO A 156 4.83 0.69 -14.27
CA PRO A 156 5.26 0.09 -13.02
C PRO A 156 4.44 0.63 -11.83
N PRO A 157 4.46 -0.04 -10.66
CA PRO A 157 3.90 0.52 -9.42
C PRO A 157 4.56 1.85 -9.04
N PRO A 158 3.94 2.66 -8.14
CA PRO A 158 4.49 3.96 -7.75
C PRO A 158 5.92 3.81 -7.21
N VAL A 159 6.82 4.68 -7.68
CA VAL A 159 8.16 4.80 -7.09
C VAL A 159 8.10 5.80 -5.94
N SER A 160 8.69 5.44 -4.79
CA SER A 160 8.85 6.37 -3.67
C SER A 160 9.95 7.38 -4.03
N GLY A 161 9.61 8.68 -3.98
CA GLY A 161 10.57 9.78 -4.15
C GLY A 161 11.25 10.20 -2.86
#